data_AF-A0A6N7AHW5-F1
#
_entry.id   AF-A0A6N7AHW5-F1
#
_cell.length_a   1.000
_cell.length_b   1.000
_cell.length_c   1.000
_cell.angle_alpha   90.00
_cell.angle_beta   90.00
_cell.angle_gamma   90.00
#
_symmetry.space_group_name_H-M   'P 1'
#
loop_
_entity.id
_entity.type
_entity.pdbx_description
1 polymer ?
#
loop_
_entity_poly.entity_id
_entity_poly.type
_entity_poly.pdbx_seq_one_letter_code
_entity_poly.pdbx_strand_id
1 'polypeptide(L)'
;MFDFSMAEVLVVAVVALVTIGPRDLPRALYTLGRWVGKARALAGEFHRHVDEMVREAELEEFRRKAEELNRKNLAQVLENSVDPDGAIRRGLELPEPGPEPGKTGAKENDMNREKGDAPSLTPPPP
;
A
#
# COMPACT_ATOMS: atom_id res chain seq x y z
N MET A 1 11.91 -15.80 12.37
CA MET A 1 11.35 -14.88 13.38
C MET A 1 12.50 -14.69 14.35
N PHE A 2 13.03 -13.47 14.48
CA PHE A 2 14.11 -13.21 15.44
C PHE A 2 13.45 -12.71 16.72
N ASP A 3 13.24 -13.63 17.65
CA ASP A 3 12.67 -13.32 18.94
C ASP A 3 13.77 -12.69 19.80
N PHE A 4 13.52 -11.49 20.34
CA PHE A 4 14.46 -10.69 21.18
C PHE A 4 14.76 -11.35 22.55
N SER A 5 15.19 -12.60 22.49
CA SER A 5 15.60 -13.46 23.59
C SER A 5 17.04 -13.17 23.97
N MET A 6 17.34 -13.30 25.27
CA MET A 6 18.70 -13.18 25.79
C MET A 6 19.67 -14.17 25.11
N ALA A 7 19.15 -15.31 24.60
CA ALA A 7 19.94 -16.29 23.86
C ALA A 7 20.44 -15.75 22.51
N GLU A 8 19.59 -15.08 21.71
CA GLU A 8 20.00 -14.51 20.42
C GLU A 8 21.01 -13.37 20.60
N VAL A 9 20.78 -12.51 21.60
CA VAL A 9 21.73 -11.44 21.97
C VAL A 9 23.09 -12.02 22.36
N LEU A 10 23.13 -13.14 23.08
CA LEU A 10 24.39 -13.81 23.45
C LEU A 10 25.10 -14.40 22.23
N VAL A 11 24.38 -15.01 21.28
CA VAL A 11 24.95 -15.50 20.02
C VAL A 11 25.57 -14.35 19.21
N VAL A 12 24.84 -13.23 19.05
CA VAL A 12 25.35 -12.03 18.36
C VAL A 12 26.57 -11.46 19.09
N ALA A 13 26.57 -11.43 20.42
CA ALA A 13 27.72 -10.98 21.19
C ALA A 13 28.96 -11.86 20.99
N VAL A 14 28.81 -13.19 20.96
CA VAL A 14 29.91 -14.13 20.66
C VAL A 14 30.45 -13.92 19.24
N VAL A 15 29.57 -13.79 18.23
CA VAL A 15 30.00 -13.51 16.85
C VAL A 15 30.75 -12.18 16.77
N ALA A 16 30.24 -11.12 17.41
CA ALA A 16 30.91 -9.82 17.45
C ALA A 16 32.28 -9.89 18.16
N LEU A 17 32.41 -10.64 19.26
CA LEU A 17 33.69 -10.87 19.95
C LEU A 17 34.71 -11.61 19.08
N VAL A 18 34.28 -12.56 18.24
CA VAL A 18 35.16 -13.29 17.30
C VAL A 18 35.55 -12.42 16.10
N THR A 19 34.60 -11.69 15.51
CA THR A 19 34.83 -10.87 14.31
C THR A 19 35.62 -9.60 14.59
N ILE A 20 35.32 -8.91 15.69
CA ILE A 20 35.95 -7.62 16.04
C ILE A 20 37.14 -7.83 16.98
N GLY A 21 37.11 -8.89 17.79
CA GLY A 21 38.07 -9.15 18.85
C GLY A 21 37.58 -8.65 20.22
N PRO A 22 37.84 -9.40 21.32
CA PRO A 22 37.31 -9.08 22.64
C PRO A 22 37.90 -7.80 23.27
N ARG A 23 39.04 -7.30 22.77
CA ARG A 23 39.65 -6.06 23.23
C ARG A 23 39.18 -4.82 22.45
N ASP A 24 38.72 -5.01 21.23
CA ASP A 24 38.31 -3.93 20.33
C ASP A 24 36.79 -3.69 20.36
N LEU A 25 35.98 -4.71 20.64
CA LEU A 25 34.54 -4.57 20.89
C LEU A 25 34.19 -3.48 21.93
N PRO A 26 34.80 -3.39 23.13
CA PRO A 26 34.53 -2.30 24.06
C PRO A 26 34.99 -0.93 23.52
N ARG A 27 36.05 -0.88 22.70
CA ARG A 27 36.50 0.36 22.03
C ARG A 27 35.50 0.83 20.97
N ALA A 28 34.96 -0.12 20.21
CA ALA A 28 33.94 0.11 19.18
C ALA A 28 32.63 0.61 19.79
N LEU A 29 32.14 -0.06 20.85
CA LEU A 29 30.98 0.39 21.63
C LEU A 29 31.16 1.79 22.20
N TYR A 30 32.33 2.11 22.75
CA TYR A 30 32.61 3.45 23.27
C TYR A 30 32.61 4.52 22.17
N THR A 31 33.08 4.15 20.97
CA THR A 31 33.10 5.04 19.80
C THR A 31 31.70 5.27 19.25
N LEU A 32 30.93 4.20 19.03
CA LEU A 32 29.50 4.25 18.66
C LEU A 32 28.69 5.05 19.69
N GLY A 33 28.85 4.77 20.98
CA GLY A 33 28.19 5.50 22.06
C GLY A 33 28.51 6.98 22.07
N ARG A 34 29.76 7.36 21.77
CA ARG A 34 30.14 8.78 21.62
C ARG A 34 29.52 9.44 20.37
N TRP A 35 29.37 8.71 19.28
CA TRP A 35 28.70 9.20 18.06
C TRP A 35 27.19 9.36 18.27
N VAL A 36 26.53 8.34 18.82
CA VAL A 36 25.11 8.38 19.20
C VAL A 36 24.85 9.46 20.24
N GLY A 37 25.73 9.63 21.23
CA GLY A 37 25.65 10.69 22.22
C GLY A 37 25.75 12.09 21.62
N LYS A 38 26.68 12.32 20.67
CA LYS A 38 26.75 13.57 19.90
C LYS A 38 25.50 13.80 19.06
N ALA A 39 25.02 12.79 18.34
CA ALA A 39 23.81 12.89 17.54
C ALA A 39 22.58 13.20 18.42
N ARG A 40 22.50 12.63 19.63
CA ARG A 40 21.43 12.91 20.60
C ARG A 40 21.54 14.30 21.23
N ALA A 41 22.75 14.80 21.49
CA ALA A 41 22.97 16.17 21.95
C ALA A 41 22.51 17.17 20.87
N LEU A 42 22.98 17.00 19.63
CA LEU A 42 22.54 17.78 18.48
C LEU A 42 21.02 17.69 18.29
N ALA A 43 20.41 16.50 18.34
CA ALA A 43 18.95 16.36 18.24
C ALA A 43 18.20 17.08 19.38
N GLY A 44 18.77 17.13 20.59
CA GLY A 44 18.21 17.90 21.71
C GLY A 44 18.37 19.42 21.54
N GLU A 45 19.40 19.88 20.82
CA GLU A 45 19.56 21.27 20.42
C GLU A 45 18.60 21.62 19.27
N PHE A 46 18.51 20.76 18.23
CA PHE A 46 17.53 20.90 17.15
C PHE A 46 16.11 20.95 17.68
N HIS A 47 15.73 20.10 18.64
CA HIS A 47 14.38 20.13 19.22
C HIS A 47 14.05 21.50 19.84
N ARG A 48 15.00 22.16 20.52
CA ARG A 48 14.81 23.50 21.10
C ARG A 48 14.66 24.58 20.02
N HIS A 49 15.53 24.56 19.00
CA HIS A 49 15.46 25.53 17.90
C HIS A 49 14.21 25.31 17.03
N VAL A 50 13.80 24.05 16.86
CA VAL A 50 12.54 23.67 16.21
C VAL A 50 11.36 24.15 17.06
N ASP A 51 11.28 23.85 18.36
CA ASP A 51 10.19 24.33 19.24
C ASP A 51 10.03 25.87 19.22
N GLU A 52 11.12 26.61 18.99
CA GLU A 52 11.13 28.07 18.86
C GLU A 52 10.61 28.53 17.47
N MET A 53 11.09 27.94 16.37
CA MET A 53 10.58 28.20 15.00
C MET A 53 9.16 27.66 14.75
N VAL A 54 8.76 26.62 15.48
CA VAL A 54 7.46 25.93 15.36
C VAL A 54 6.29 26.82 15.73
N ARG A 55 6.53 27.87 16.51
CA ARG A 55 5.52 28.89 16.82
C ARG A 55 5.05 29.66 15.57
N GLU A 56 5.77 29.55 14.44
CA GLU A 56 5.53 30.29 13.19
C GLU A 56 5.25 29.39 11.95
N ALA A 57 4.83 28.13 12.18
CA ALA A 57 4.02 27.29 11.27
C ALA A 57 4.68 26.45 10.14
N GLU A 58 5.74 25.66 10.43
CA GLU A 58 6.26 24.63 9.47
C GLU A 58 6.10 23.15 9.91
N LEU A 59 5.85 22.85 11.20
CA LEU A 59 5.90 21.45 11.68
C LEU A 59 4.81 20.53 11.08
N GLU A 60 3.65 21.09 10.74
CA GLU A 60 2.52 20.30 10.22
C GLU A 60 2.79 19.78 8.79
N GLU A 61 3.51 20.54 7.97
CA GLU A 61 3.96 20.08 6.65
C GLU A 61 5.00 18.97 6.74
N PHE A 62 5.97 19.09 7.67
CA PHE A 62 6.95 18.02 7.90
C PHE A 62 6.28 16.75 8.41
N ARG A 63 5.27 16.87 9.28
CA ARG A 63 4.48 15.73 9.75
C ARG A 63 3.67 15.09 8.62
N ARG A 64 2.99 15.88 7.78
CA ARG A 64 2.30 15.37 6.58
C ARG A 64 3.25 14.67 5.62
N LYS A 65 4.43 15.24 5.33
CA LYS A 65 5.46 14.59 4.48
C LYS A 65 5.94 13.26 5.07
N ALA A 66 6.18 13.20 6.38
CA ALA A 66 6.57 11.97 7.07
C ALA A 66 5.47 10.90 7.02
N GLU A 67 4.20 11.29 7.24
CA GLU A 67 3.05 10.39 7.11
C GLU A 67 2.83 9.93 5.66
N GLU A 68 3.00 10.80 4.67
CA GLU A 68 2.89 10.46 3.24
C GLU A 68 4.01 9.51 2.79
N LEU A 69 5.26 9.74 3.22
CA LEU A 69 6.39 8.84 3.01
C LEU A 69 6.15 7.48 3.66
N ASN A 70 5.69 7.46 4.92
CA ASN A 70 5.38 6.21 5.62
C ASN A 70 4.24 5.46 4.92
N ARG A 71 3.17 6.17 4.50
CA ARG A 71 2.04 5.61 3.78
C ARG A 71 2.42 5.09 2.38
N LYS A 72 3.34 5.74 1.67
CA LYS A 72 3.88 5.25 0.39
C LYS A 72 4.70 3.97 0.57
N ASN A 73 5.60 3.93 1.56
CA ASN A 73 6.36 2.71 1.88
C ASN A 73 5.44 1.57 2.33
N LEU A 74 4.46 1.85 3.21
CA LEU A 74 3.45 0.88 3.63
C LEU A 74 2.60 0.40 2.46
N ALA A 75 2.15 1.28 1.57
CA ALA A 75 1.37 0.89 0.39
C ALA A 75 2.19 0.00 -0.54
N GLN A 76 3.46 0.34 -0.80
CA GLN A 76 4.35 -0.45 -1.64
C GLN A 76 4.66 -1.82 -1.02
N VAL A 77 4.92 -1.89 0.29
CA VAL A 77 5.13 -3.16 1.01
C VAL A 77 3.85 -3.99 1.03
N LEU A 78 2.68 -3.38 1.25
CA LEU A 78 1.38 -4.05 1.29
C LEU A 78 0.99 -4.57 -0.10
N GLU A 79 1.17 -3.78 -1.16
CA GLU A 79 0.95 -4.19 -2.54
C GLU A 79 1.84 -5.40 -2.91
N ASN A 80 3.13 -5.31 -2.61
CA ASN A 80 4.08 -6.41 -2.83
C ASN A 80 3.81 -7.66 -1.95
N SER A 81 3.15 -7.53 -0.81
CA SER A 81 2.92 -8.65 0.15
C SER A 81 1.52 -9.24 0.10
N VAL A 82 0.52 -8.48 -0.35
CA VAL A 82 -0.90 -8.87 -0.34
C VAL A 82 -1.41 -9.21 -1.73
N ASP A 83 -0.86 -8.62 -2.79
CA ASP A 83 -1.25 -8.95 -4.17
C ASP A 83 -0.08 -8.93 -5.18
N PRO A 84 1.01 -9.70 -4.95
CA PRO A 84 2.17 -9.73 -5.87
C PRO A 84 1.82 -10.20 -7.28
N ASP A 85 0.79 -11.03 -7.43
CA ASP A 85 0.36 -11.63 -8.71
C ASP A 85 -0.89 -10.96 -9.31
N GLY A 86 -1.46 -9.91 -8.70
CA GLY A 86 -2.74 -9.34 -9.14
C GLY A 86 -3.92 -10.32 -9.06
N ALA A 87 -3.83 -11.32 -8.18
CA ALA A 87 -4.84 -12.35 -7.97
C ALA A 87 -6.02 -11.84 -7.12
N ILE A 88 -5.79 -10.93 -6.18
CA ILE A 88 -6.87 -10.28 -5.40
C ILE A 88 -7.64 -9.32 -6.30
N ARG A 89 -6.93 -8.52 -7.12
CA ARG A 89 -7.54 -7.69 -8.17
C ARG A 89 -8.39 -8.54 -9.15
N ARG A 90 -7.85 -9.64 -9.70
CA ARG A 90 -8.58 -10.57 -10.58
C ARG A 90 -9.71 -11.35 -9.91
N GLY A 91 -9.68 -11.53 -8.58
CA GLY A 91 -10.75 -12.18 -7.82
C GLY A 91 -11.91 -11.23 -7.47
N LEU A 92 -11.65 -9.93 -7.43
CA LEU A 92 -12.65 -8.87 -7.21
C LEU A 92 -13.25 -8.36 -8.53
N GLU A 93 -12.50 -8.48 -9.63
CA GLU A 93 -12.99 -8.29 -10.99
C GLU A 93 -13.85 -9.51 -11.38
N LEU A 94 -15.09 -9.51 -10.86
CA LEU A 94 -16.12 -10.51 -11.12
C LEU A 94 -16.23 -10.74 -12.64
N PRO A 95 -16.36 -12.00 -13.10
CA PRO A 95 -16.52 -12.27 -14.52
C PRO A 95 -17.78 -11.56 -15.04
N GLU A 96 -17.60 -10.78 -16.11
CA GLU A 96 -18.69 -10.21 -16.92
C GLU A 96 -19.81 -11.25 -17.09
N PRO A 97 -21.09 -10.90 -16.83
CA PRO A 97 -22.17 -11.86 -16.87
C PRO A 97 -22.39 -12.37 -18.30
N GLY A 98 -21.87 -13.58 -18.55
CA GLY A 98 -22.20 -14.37 -19.73
C GLY A 98 -23.72 -14.56 -19.88
N PRO A 99 -24.21 -14.79 -21.10
CA PRO A 99 -25.61 -14.53 -21.45
C PRO A 99 -26.58 -15.45 -20.68
N GLU A 100 -27.48 -14.86 -19.90
CA GLU A 100 -28.52 -15.61 -19.20
C GLU A 100 -29.54 -16.21 -20.20
N PRO A 101 -29.82 -17.53 -20.11
CA PRO A 101 -30.85 -18.14 -20.94
C PRO A 101 -32.25 -17.88 -20.35
N GLY A 102 -33.04 -17.09 -21.06
CA GLY A 102 -34.50 -17.16 -20.93
C GLY A 102 -35.19 -16.04 -20.16
N LYS A 103 -35.24 -14.85 -20.76
CA LYS A 103 -36.44 -13.99 -20.70
C LYS A 103 -36.89 -13.57 -22.09
N THR A 104 -37.57 -14.50 -22.76
CA THR A 104 -38.47 -14.16 -23.89
C THR A 104 -39.59 -13.30 -23.32
N GLY A 105 -39.70 -12.04 -23.72
CA GLY A 105 -40.75 -11.16 -23.19
C GLY A 105 -40.67 -9.71 -23.62
N ALA A 106 -41.31 -9.42 -24.76
CA ALA A 106 -41.93 -8.13 -25.10
C ALA A 106 -41.03 -6.89 -25.36
N LYS A 107 -41.02 -6.51 -26.66
CA LYS A 107 -41.07 -5.12 -27.19
C LYS A 107 -39.78 -4.29 -27.06
N GLU A 108 -39.47 -3.37 -27.98
CA GLU A 108 -40.13 -2.95 -29.21
C GLU A 108 -39.04 -2.63 -30.24
N ASN A 109 -39.13 -3.15 -31.47
CA ASN A 109 -38.12 -2.93 -32.50
C ASN A 109 -38.81 -2.32 -33.74
N ASP A 110 -38.81 -1.00 -33.78
CA ASP A 110 -39.19 -0.16 -34.91
C ASP A 110 -38.01 0.81 -35.04
N MET A 111 -37.21 0.81 -36.10
CA MET A 111 -37.64 1.10 -37.46
C MET A 111 -36.47 0.82 -38.43
N ASN A 112 -36.59 -0.11 -39.40
CA ASN A 112 -35.90 -0.10 -40.71
C ASN A 112 -36.32 -1.30 -41.59
N ARG A 113 -36.47 -1.07 -42.91
CA ARG A 113 -36.85 -2.01 -43.99
C ARG A 113 -38.35 -2.39 -43.99
N GLU A 114 -39.18 -1.82 -44.86
CA GLU A 114 -39.28 -2.11 -46.32
C GLU A 114 -39.11 -3.62 -46.61
N LYS A 115 -40.02 -4.35 -47.26
CA LYS A 115 -40.74 -4.03 -48.51
C LYS A 115 -41.67 -5.22 -48.86
N GLY A 116 -42.79 -4.96 -49.55
CA GLY A 116 -43.67 -6.00 -50.13
C GLY A 116 -44.61 -6.67 -49.12
N ASP A 117 -45.88 -6.97 -49.42
CA ASP A 117 -46.66 -6.70 -50.63
C ASP A 117 -48.12 -6.41 -50.29
N ALA A 118 -48.80 -5.70 -51.19
CA ALA A 118 -50.25 -5.50 -51.17
C ALA A 118 -50.94 -6.55 -52.09
N PRO A 119 -52.24 -6.47 -52.43
CA PRO A 119 -53.44 -6.10 -51.66
C PRO A 119 -54.59 -7.15 -51.77
N SER A 120 -55.47 -7.26 -50.78
CA SER A 120 -56.83 -7.83 -50.97
C SER A 120 -57.72 -7.49 -49.77
N LEU A 121 -58.70 -6.57 -49.88
CA LEU A 121 -60.03 -6.72 -50.50
C LEU A 121 -61.13 -7.33 -49.58
N THR A 122 -61.72 -6.46 -48.73
CA THR A 122 -63.18 -6.35 -48.52
C THR A 122 -63.91 -7.53 -47.79
N PRO A 123 -65.21 -7.45 -47.38
CA PRO A 123 -65.52 -7.02 -46.01
C PRO A 123 -66.54 -7.94 -45.24
N PRO A 124 -67.74 -7.53 -44.75
CA PRO A 124 -68.44 -8.17 -43.61
C PRO A 124 -69.38 -9.33 -44.10
N PRO A 125 -70.38 -9.87 -43.37
CA PRO A 125 -70.81 -9.67 -41.98
C PRO A 125 -70.76 -11.02 -41.19
N PRO A 126 -71.50 -11.28 -40.08
CA PRO A 126 -72.58 -10.53 -39.43
C PRO A 126 -72.18 -9.14 -38.90
#